data_AF-A0A7C5NHL6-F1
#
_entry.id   AF-A0A7C5NHL6-F1
#
_cell.length_a   1.000
_cell.length_b   1.000
_cell.length_c   1.000
_cell.angle_alpha   90.00
_cell.angle_beta   90.00
_cell.angle_gamma   90.00
#
_symmetry.space_group_name_H-M   'P 1'
#
loop_
_entity.id
_entity.type
_entity.pdbx_description
1 polymer ?
#
loop_
_entity_poly.entity_id
_entity_poly.type
_entity_poly.pdbx_seq_one_letter_code
_entity_poly.pdbx_strand_id
1 'polypeptide(L)'
;MRIIVVGAGIMGVTSALELAERGHDVTLLDAGSIPHPDASSTDISKIVRLDYGDDAFYVALMERALELWRGYSEQFDEPWYHETGFALLTRRPMEAGGFEDACYRTLTARGHRLERLDADTLSARLPSWRPGYFVDGYYNPKGGWDLGRRHRRNRMVWVPRESRWHREARQPWARRRYGRHQGASVPARRGGALSRLPAPSPPAPRRRAGGGASALPLLRQPRR
;
A
#
# COMPACT_ATOMS: atom_id res chain seq x y z
N MET A 1 1.30 23.22 8.31
CA MET A 1 2.65 23.10 7.71
C MET A 1 2.50 22.55 6.30
N ARG A 2 3.49 22.78 5.43
CA ARG A 2 3.57 22.15 4.10
C ARG A 2 4.41 20.88 4.20
N ILE A 3 3.87 19.75 3.78
CA ILE A 3 4.48 18.44 3.90
C ILE A 3 4.50 17.75 2.54
N ILE A 4 5.64 17.15 2.18
CA ILE A 4 5.77 16.34 0.98
C ILE A 4 5.97 14.88 1.40
N VAL A 5 5.12 13.99 0.89
CA VAL A 5 5.25 12.54 1.05
C VAL A 5 5.75 11.96 -0.27
N VAL A 6 6.86 11.22 -0.22
CA VAL A 6 7.49 10.61 -1.39
C VAL A 6 7.25 9.10 -1.37
N GLY A 7 6.56 8.60 -2.39
CA GLY A 7 6.06 7.23 -2.52
C GLY A 7 4.58 7.14 -2.16
N ALA A 8 3.72 6.82 -3.13
CA ALA A 8 2.27 6.67 -2.98
C ALA A 8 1.84 5.19 -2.98
N GLY A 9 2.65 4.33 -2.35
CA GLY A 9 2.18 3.04 -1.86
C GLY A 9 1.27 3.21 -0.64
N ILE A 10 0.79 2.09 -0.08
CA ILE A 10 -0.20 2.13 1.04
C ILE A 10 0.27 3.01 2.21
N MET A 11 1.53 2.90 2.62
CA MET A 11 2.09 3.71 3.73
C MET A 11 2.08 5.21 3.43
N GLY A 12 2.37 5.60 2.19
CA GLY A 12 2.42 7.00 1.80
C GLY A 12 1.03 7.61 1.65
N VAL A 13 0.08 6.85 1.07
CA VAL A 13 -1.31 7.27 0.96
C VAL A 13 -1.94 7.41 2.35
N THR A 14 -1.78 6.44 3.24
CA THR A 14 -2.34 6.54 4.60
C THR A 14 -1.68 7.66 5.40
N SER A 15 -0.37 7.85 5.28
CA SER A 15 0.32 8.99 5.91
C SER A 15 -0.20 10.33 5.38
N ALA A 16 -0.37 10.46 4.07
CA ALA A 16 -0.87 11.68 3.46
C ALA A 16 -2.31 12.00 3.89
N LEU A 17 -3.16 10.98 4.02
CA LEU A 17 -4.53 11.12 4.52
C LEU A 17 -4.55 11.61 5.97
N GLU A 18 -3.85 10.91 6.85
CA GLU A 18 -3.75 11.26 8.28
C GLU A 18 -3.21 12.67 8.50
N LEU A 19 -2.22 13.08 7.70
CA LEU A 19 -1.67 14.44 7.77
C LEU A 19 -2.65 15.50 7.25
N ALA A 20 -3.38 15.20 6.18
CA ALA A 20 -4.39 16.09 5.62
C ALA A 20 -5.58 16.27 6.58
N GLU A 21 -6.05 15.20 7.22
CA GLU A 21 -7.11 15.24 8.24
C GLU A 21 -6.73 16.10 9.45
N ARG A 22 -5.43 16.17 9.78
CA ARG A 22 -4.89 17.05 10.83
C ARG A 22 -4.67 18.50 10.38
N GLY A 23 -5.13 18.88 9.19
CA GLY A 23 -5.09 20.25 8.67
C GLY A 23 -3.75 20.68 8.09
N HIS A 24 -2.90 19.73 7.66
CA HIS A 24 -1.67 20.06 6.95
C HIS A 24 -1.89 20.18 5.45
N ASP A 25 -1.06 21.00 4.78
CA ASP A 25 -1.02 21.10 3.32
C ASP A 25 -0.05 20.02 2.81
N VAL A 26 -0.60 18.96 2.22
CA VAL A 26 0.15 17.73 1.87
C VAL A 26 0.23 17.55 0.36
N THR A 27 1.46 17.38 -0.14
CA THR A 27 1.72 16.93 -1.51
C THR A 27 2.21 15.49 -1.49
N LEU A 28 1.49 14.59 -2.16
CA LEU A 28 1.88 13.19 -2.34
C LEU A 28 2.48 12.98 -3.73
N LEU A 29 3.70 12.43 -3.78
CA LEU A 29 4.45 12.16 -5.00
C LEU A 29 4.69 10.67 -5.16
N ASP A 30 4.65 10.17 -6.39
CA ASP A 30 5.06 8.81 -6.76
C ASP A 30 5.85 8.83 -8.07
N ALA A 31 6.69 7.82 -8.29
CA ALA A 31 7.46 7.69 -9.51
C ALA A 31 6.60 7.30 -10.73
N GLY A 32 5.39 6.79 -10.52
CA GLY A 32 4.48 6.34 -11.58
C GLY A 32 3.01 6.62 -11.32
N SER A 33 2.14 5.82 -11.97
CA SER A 33 0.69 5.91 -11.75
C SER A 33 0.33 5.47 -10.33
N ILE A 34 -0.78 5.96 -9.80
CA ILE A 34 -1.31 5.51 -8.50
C ILE A 34 -2.61 4.73 -8.76
N PRO A 35 -2.72 3.47 -8.33
CA PRO A 35 -1.66 2.68 -7.68
C PRO A 35 -0.53 2.31 -8.66
N HIS A 36 0.71 2.21 -8.16
CA HIS A 36 1.87 1.86 -8.99
C HIS A 36 1.87 0.35 -9.27
N PRO A 37 1.99 -0.11 -10.53
CA PRO A 37 1.85 -1.53 -10.88
C PRO A 37 2.88 -2.42 -10.18
N ASP A 38 4.08 -1.90 -9.93
CA ASP A 38 5.17 -2.61 -9.24
C ASP A 38 5.19 -2.36 -7.72
N ALA A 39 4.15 -1.73 -7.14
CA ALA A 39 4.11 -1.52 -5.70
C ALA A 39 3.91 -2.85 -4.96
N SER A 40 4.51 -2.97 -3.77
CA SER A 40 4.21 -4.10 -2.87
C SER A 40 2.77 -4.10 -2.38
N SER A 41 2.05 -2.98 -2.50
CA SER A 41 0.65 -2.82 -2.09
C SER A 41 -0.37 -3.15 -3.18
N THR A 42 0.04 -3.52 -4.40
CA THR A 42 -0.88 -3.81 -5.52
C THR A 42 -1.35 -5.26 -5.64
N ASP A 43 -1.35 -6.00 -4.52
CA ASP A 43 -1.83 -7.37 -4.49
C ASP A 43 -3.37 -7.46 -4.48
N ILE A 44 -3.88 -8.68 -4.63
CA ILE A 44 -5.31 -8.98 -4.63
C ILE A 44 -5.88 -8.89 -3.22
N SER A 45 -5.10 -9.31 -2.23
CA SER A 45 -5.43 -9.25 -0.81
C SER A 45 -4.18 -9.29 0.05
N LYS A 46 -4.26 -8.85 1.31
CA LYS A 46 -3.24 -9.10 2.34
C LYS A 46 -3.87 -9.70 3.58
N ILE A 47 -3.06 -10.43 4.34
CA ILE A 47 -3.45 -10.96 5.64
C ILE A 47 -3.32 -9.85 6.68
N VAL A 48 -4.37 -9.68 7.48
CA VAL A 48 -4.40 -8.82 8.66
C VAL A 48 -4.47 -9.74 9.89
N ARG A 49 -3.46 -9.70 10.76
CA ARG A 49 -3.34 -10.64 11.89
C ARG A 49 -2.60 -10.01 13.07
N LEU A 50 -2.75 -10.58 14.26
CA LEU A 50 -2.04 -10.11 15.46
C LEU A 50 -0.79 -10.96 15.79
N ASP A 51 -0.61 -12.08 15.09
CA ASP A 51 0.21 -13.22 15.51
C ASP A 51 1.72 -13.02 15.26
N TYR A 52 2.34 -12.06 15.94
CA TYR A 52 3.74 -11.64 15.72
C TYR A 52 4.75 -12.20 16.73
N GLY A 53 4.59 -13.47 17.14
CA GLY A 53 5.47 -14.12 18.10
C GLY A 53 5.37 -13.49 19.49
N ASP A 54 6.52 -13.24 20.11
CA ASP A 54 6.65 -12.54 21.40
C ASP A 54 6.81 -11.02 21.26
N ASP A 55 6.67 -10.47 20.05
CA ASP A 55 6.77 -9.04 19.78
C ASP A 55 5.51 -8.30 20.27
N ALA A 56 5.51 -7.97 21.57
CA ALA A 56 4.40 -7.27 22.21
C ALA A 56 4.14 -5.88 21.60
N PHE A 57 5.15 -5.24 20.99
CA PHE A 57 4.98 -3.95 20.31
C PHE A 57 4.14 -4.13 19.04
N TYR A 58 4.49 -5.10 18.19
CA TYR A 58 3.72 -5.37 16.98
C TYR A 58 2.31 -5.88 17.29
N VAL A 59 2.14 -6.68 18.34
CA VAL A 59 0.78 -7.11 18.76
C VAL A 59 -0.06 -5.89 19.16
N ALA A 60 0.46 -5.00 20.01
CA ALA A 60 -0.24 -3.78 20.41
C ALA A 60 -0.54 -2.85 19.22
N LEU A 61 0.41 -2.72 18.28
CA LEU A 61 0.21 -1.97 17.05
C LEU A 61 -0.94 -2.56 16.21
N MET A 62 -0.99 -3.88 16.07
CA MET A 62 -2.03 -4.55 15.30
C MET A 62 -3.40 -4.53 15.97
N GLU A 63 -3.47 -4.56 17.30
CA GLU A 63 -4.72 -4.34 18.04
C GLU A 63 -5.33 -2.98 17.69
N ARG A 64 -4.50 -1.92 17.69
CA ARG A 64 -4.94 -0.59 17.27
C ARG A 64 -5.29 -0.53 15.77
N ALA A 65 -4.48 -1.19 14.93
CA ALA A 65 -4.73 -1.23 13.50
C ALA A 65 -6.06 -1.92 13.15
N LEU A 66 -6.46 -2.96 13.88
CA LEU A 66 -7.73 -3.66 13.66
C LEU A 66 -8.95 -2.76 13.87
N GLU A 67 -8.91 -1.89 14.88
CA GLU A 67 -9.96 -0.88 15.09
C GLU A 67 -10.08 0.04 13.89
N LEU A 68 -8.95 0.48 13.33
CA LEU A 68 -8.91 1.32 12.14
C LEU A 68 -9.40 0.56 10.90
N TRP A 69 -9.02 -0.70 10.73
CA TRP A 69 -9.49 -1.53 9.61
C TRP A 69 -11.01 -1.70 9.61
N ARG A 70 -11.60 -1.96 10.79
CA ARG A 70 -13.06 -2.04 10.95
C ARG A 70 -13.72 -0.71 10.61
N GLY A 71 -13.26 0.39 11.23
CA GLY A 71 -13.82 1.72 10.98
C GLY A 71 -13.65 2.20 9.54
N TYR A 72 -12.54 1.90 8.88
CA TYR A 72 -12.32 2.26 7.48
C TYR A 72 -13.20 1.43 6.55
N SER A 73 -13.38 0.14 6.84
CA SER A 73 -14.24 -0.74 6.05
C SER A 73 -15.71 -0.31 6.09
N GLU A 74 -16.17 0.31 7.17
CA GLU A 74 -17.54 0.84 7.31
C GLU A 74 -17.80 2.10 6.47
N GLN A 75 -16.76 2.76 5.96
CA GLN A 75 -16.89 3.99 5.15
C GLN A 75 -17.23 3.72 3.68
N PHE A 76 -17.26 2.46 3.26
CA PHE A 76 -17.48 2.07 1.86
C PHE A 76 -18.70 1.15 1.74
N ASP A 77 -19.40 1.23 0.61
CA ASP A 77 -20.59 0.42 0.33
C ASP A 77 -20.33 -1.09 0.35
N GLU A 78 -19.09 -1.50 0.06
CA GLU A 78 -18.63 -2.88 0.18
C GLU A 78 -17.47 -2.95 1.18
N PRO A 79 -17.46 -3.93 2.11
CA PRO A 79 -16.39 -4.04 3.09
C PRO A 79 -15.06 -4.34 2.41
N TRP A 80 -14.02 -3.63 2.81
CA TRP A 80 -12.65 -3.84 2.33
C TRP A 80 -11.86 -4.75 3.24
N TYR A 81 -12.23 -4.81 4.52
CA TYR A 81 -11.66 -5.73 5.49
C TYR A 81 -12.68 -6.81 5.84
N HIS A 82 -12.24 -8.06 5.78
CA HIS A 82 -13.04 -9.23 6.11
C HIS A 82 -12.42 -9.92 7.32
N GLU A 83 -13.05 -9.77 8.48
CA GLU A 83 -12.61 -10.40 9.74
C GLU A 83 -13.06 -11.87 9.80
N THR A 84 -12.41 -12.71 9.00
CA THR A 84 -12.67 -14.15 8.93
C THR A 84 -11.93 -14.96 10.00
N GLY A 85 -11.11 -14.29 10.82
CA GLY A 85 -10.10 -14.90 11.67
C GLY A 85 -8.87 -15.38 10.89
N PHE A 86 -7.91 -15.92 11.64
CA PHE A 86 -6.61 -16.38 11.17
C PHE A 86 -6.25 -17.70 11.86
N ALA A 87 -5.81 -18.69 11.08
CA ALA A 87 -5.34 -19.97 11.61
C ALA A 87 -3.82 -20.06 11.45
N LEU A 88 -3.11 -20.31 12.56
CA LEU A 88 -1.68 -20.62 12.56
C LEU A 88 -1.50 -22.10 12.85
N LEU A 89 -0.98 -22.84 11.88
CA LEU A 89 -0.98 -24.30 11.87
C LEU A 89 0.44 -24.84 11.64
N THR A 90 0.73 -25.97 12.26
CA THR A 90 2.05 -26.60 12.21
C THR A 90 1.97 -28.11 12.00
N ARG A 91 3.04 -28.66 11.44
CA ARG A 91 3.17 -30.09 11.09
C ARG A 91 3.83 -30.90 12.20
N ARG A 92 4.26 -30.23 13.28
CA ARG A 92 4.78 -30.82 14.51
C ARG A 92 3.91 -30.31 15.66
N PRO A 93 3.87 -30.99 16.81
CA PRO A 93 3.30 -30.40 18.02
C PRO A 93 3.91 -29.02 18.26
N MET A 94 3.12 -28.05 18.73
CA MET A 94 3.71 -26.77 19.09
C MET A 94 4.63 -26.95 20.29
N GLU A 95 5.86 -26.53 20.13
CA GLU A 95 6.91 -26.64 21.12
C GLU A 95 7.04 -25.32 21.87
N ALA A 96 7.28 -25.39 23.19
CA ALA A 96 7.54 -24.20 24.00
C ALA A 96 8.72 -23.42 23.43
N GLY A 97 8.54 -22.11 23.22
CA GLY A 97 9.54 -21.24 22.59
C GLY A 97 9.56 -21.28 21.05
N GLY A 98 8.73 -22.09 20.41
CA GLY A 98 8.45 -22.00 18.98
C GLY A 98 7.65 -20.74 18.62
N PHE A 99 7.62 -20.37 17.33
CA PHE A 99 6.91 -19.17 16.89
C PHE A 99 5.41 -19.23 17.21
N GLU A 100 4.77 -20.38 16.94
CA GLU A 100 3.35 -20.58 17.20
C GLU A 100 3.03 -20.51 18.70
N ASP A 101 3.92 -21.03 19.56
CA ASP A 101 3.78 -20.98 21.02
C ASP A 101 3.96 -19.55 21.53
N ALA A 102 4.97 -18.84 21.01
CA ALA A 102 5.20 -17.44 21.33
C ALA A 102 3.99 -16.56 20.99
N CYS A 103 3.40 -16.75 19.79
CA CYS A 103 2.16 -16.07 19.40
C CYS A 103 1.02 -16.41 20.37
N TYR A 104 0.77 -17.71 20.59
CA TYR A 104 -0.34 -18.18 21.40
C TYR A 104 -0.26 -17.60 22.82
N ARG A 105 0.90 -17.73 23.46
CA ARG A 105 1.15 -17.24 24.82
C ARG A 105 1.00 -15.72 24.91
N THR A 106 1.58 -14.98 23.97
CA THR A 106 1.53 -13.50 23.98
C THR A 106 0.10 -13.00 23.78
N LEU A 107 -0.65 -13.58 22.84
CA LEU A 107 -2.03 -13.19 22.58
C LEU A 107 -2.96 -13.58 23.72
N THR A 108 -2.80 -14.77 24.31
CA THR A 108 -3.55 -15.19 25.50
C THR A 108 -3.26 -14.27 26.69
N ALA A 109 -2.00 -13.92 26.93
CA ALA A 109 -1.61 -13.00 28.01
C ALA A 109 -2.22 -11.59 27.83
N ARG A 110 -2.52 -11.19 26.59
CA ARG A 110 -3.20 -9.94 26.24
C ARG A 110 -4.73 -10.05 26.20
N GLY A 111 -5.28 -11.21 26.58
CA GLY A 111 -6.73 -11.42 26.71
C GLY A 111 -7.45 -11.81 25.41
N HIS A 112 -6.73 -12.15 24.34
CA HIS A 112 -7.35 -12.69 23.14
C HIS A 112 -7.78 -14.15 23.36
N ARG A 113 -8.96 -14.48 22.85
CA ARG A 113 -9.54 -15.84 22.96
C ARG A 113 -9.15 -16.65 21.74
N LEU A 114 -8.09 -17.44 21.89
CA LEU A 114 -7.61 -18.35 20.86
C LEU A 114 -8.20 -19.74 21.05
N GLU A 115 -8.57 -20.39 19.97
CA GLU A 115 -9.07 -21.75 19.97
C GLU A 115 -7.96 -22.72 19.57
N ARG A 116 -7.67 -23.71 20.41
CA ARG A 116 -6.68 -24.75 20.08
C ARG A 116 -7.22 -25.65 18.98
N LEU A 117 -6.36 -25.99 18.01
CA LEU A 117 -6.70 -26.89 16.92
C LEU A 117 -5.72 -28.07 16.92
N ASP A 118 -6.18 -29.22 17.41
CA ASP A 118 -5.47 -30.49 17.29
C ASP A 118 -5.77 -31.21 15.95
N ALA A 119 -5.07 -32.31 15.69
CA ALA A 119 -5.19 -33.08 14.45
C ALA A 119 -6.63 -33.55 14.15
N ASP A 120 -7.38 -33.96 15.17
CA ASP A 120 -8.75 -34.45 15.03
C ASP A 120 -9.71 -33.29 14.70
N THR A 121 -9.59 -32.18 15.43
CA THR A 121 -10.37 -30.96 15.17
C THR A 121 -10.10 -30.41 13.78
N LEU A 122 -8.83 -30.40 13.35
CA LEU A 122 -8.44 -29.96 12.00
C LEU A 122 -9.05 -30.85 10.92
N SER A 123 -8.99 -32.17 11.10
CA SER A 123 -9.55 -33.12 10.13
C SER A 123 -11.07 -33.00 10.01
N ALA A 124 -11.76 -32.72 11.13
CA ALA A 124 -13.20 -32.50 11.16
C ALA A 124 -13.63 -31.16 10.52
N ARG A 125 -12.89 -30.07 10.78
CA ARG A 125 -13.22 -28.72 10.28
C ARG A 125 -12.78 -28.47 8.85
N LEU A 126 -11.69 -29.11 8.43
CA LEU A 126 -11.07 -28.91 7.12
C LEU A 126 -10.97 -30.25 6.37
N PRO A 127 -12.11 -30.92 6.07
CA PRO A 127 -12.11 -32.26 5.46
C PRO A 127 -11.51 -32.30 4.05
N SER A 128 -11.38 -31.14 3.39
CA SER A 128 -10.71 -31.04 2.08
C SER A 128 -9.18 -31.08 2.16
N TRP A 129 -8.60 -30.98 3.36
CA TRP A 129 -7.16 -31.03 3.56
C TRP A 129 -6.71 -32.47 3.84
N ARG A 130 -5.45 -32.77 3.53
CA ARG A 130 -4.88 -34.09 3.83
C ARG A 130 -4.88 -34.31 5.36
N PRO A 131 -5.57 -35.34 5.89
CA PRO A 131 -5.56 -35.63 7.31
C PRO A 131 -4.14 -35.87 7.84
N GLY A 132 -3.86 -35.37 9.04
CA GLY A 132 -2.55 -35.47 9.69
C GLY A 132 -1.42 -34.66 9.03
N TYR A 133 -1.69 -33.85 8.01
CA TYR A 133 -0.66 -32.97 7.43
C TYR A 133 -0.27 -31.85 8.41
N PHE A 134 -1.28 -31.22 9.02
CA PHE A 134 -1.10 -30.38 10.21
C PHE A 134 -1.61 -31.16 11.41
N VAL A 135 -0.86 -31.10 12.50
CA VAL A 135 -1.13 -31.89 13.72
C VAL A 135 -1.46 -31.02 14.91
N ASP A 136 -1.19 -29.72 14.82
CA ASP A 136 -1.38 -28.78 15.91
C ASP A 136 -1.45 -27.33 15.39
N GLY A 137 -1.91 -26.42 16.23
CA GLY A 137 -2.08 -25.01 15.89
C GLY A 137 -3.19 -24.34 16.71
N TYR A 138 -3.64 -23.19 16.22
CA TYR A 138 -4.78 -22.50 16.81
C TYR A 138 -5.49 -21.62 15.78
N TYR A 139 -6.74 -21.29 16.09
CA TYR A 139 -7.55 -20.30 15.40
C TYR A 139 -7.68 -19.03 16.26
N ASN A 140 -7.36 -17.90 15.65
CA ASN A 140 -7.59 -16.57 16.19
C ASN A 140 -8.83 -15.97 15.50
N PRO A 141 -9.93 -15.72 16.22
CA PRO A 141 -11.12 -15.12 15.61
C PRO A 141 -10.90 -13.66 15.20
N LYS A 142 -9.84 -13.00 15.69
CA LYS A 142 -9.46 -11.66 15.27
C LYS A 142 -8.41 -11.73 14.17
N GLY A 143 -8.61 -10.95 13.12
CA GLY A 143 -7.80 -11.02 11.91
C GLY A 143 -8.60 -11.53 10.71
N GLY A 144 -7.93 -11.66 9.57
CA GLY A 144 -8.57 -12.00 8.32
C GLY A 144 -7.79 -11.38 7.16
N TRP A 145 -8.49 -10.77 6.22
CA TRP A 145 -7.86 -10.27 5.01
C TRP A 145 -8.51 -9.00 4.48
N ASP A 146 -7.75 -8.18 3.76
CA ASP A 146 -8.25 -7.01 3.04
C ASP A 146 -8.30 -7.24 1.51
N LEU A 147 -9.27 -6.63 0.82
CA LEU A 147 -9.44 -6.76 -0.63
C LEU A 147 -8.66 -5.67 -1.40
N GLY A 148 -7.46 -6.00 -1.85
CA GLY A 148 -6.61 -5.12 -2.67
C GLY A 148 -7.12 -4.85 -4.09
N ARG A 149 -7.89 -5.76 -4.71
CA ARG A 149 -8.35 -5.66 -6.13
C ARG A 149 -9.22 -4.44 -6.45
N ARG A 150 -9.93 -3.84 -5.49
CA ARG A 150 -10.77 -2.64 -5.74
C ARG A 150 -10.00 -1.32 -5.80
N HIS A 151 -8.70 -1.30 -5.45
CA HIS A 151 -7.83 -0.15 -5.69
C HIS A 151 -7.77 0.29 -7.17
N ARG A 152 -8.20 -0.58 -8.12
CA ARG A 152 -8.22 -0.26 -9.56
C ARG A 152 -9.56 0.29 -10.09
N ARG A 153 -10.69 0.15 -9.37
CA ARG A 153 -12.02 0.55 -9.88
C ARG A 153 -12.68 1.71 -9.14
N ASN A 154 -12.40 1.93 -7.86
CA ASN A 154 -12.90 3.11 -7.17
C ASN A 154 -11.91 4.27 -7.32
N ARG A 155 -12.31 5.25 -8.13
CA ARG A 155 -11.75 6.59 -8.11
C ARG A 155 -11.78 7.10 -6.67
N MET A 156 -10.69 7.75 -6.27
CA MET A 156 -10.59 8.58 -5.07
C MET A 156 -10.80 7.80 -3.77
N VAL A 157 -9.69 7.59 -3.07
CA VAL A 157 -9.67 8.00 -1.67
C VAL A 157 -10.39 9.35 -1.59
N TRP A 158 -11.55 9.39 -0.92
CA TRP A 158 -12.29 10.62 -0.69
C TRP A 158 -11.39 11.54 0.12
N VAL A 159 -10.99 12.67 -0.47
CA VAL A 159 -10.17 13.69 0.20
C VAL A 159 -10.94 15.01 0.08
N PRO A 160 -11.02 15.81 1.15
CA PRO A 160 -11.73 17.08 1.15
C PRO A 160 -11.37 17.95 -0.05
N ARG A 161 -12.38 18.67 -0.53
CA ARG A 161 -12.51 19.39 -1.82
C ARG A 161 -11.39 20.40 -2.17
N GLU A 162 -10.38 20.57 -1.33
CA GLU A 162 -9.33 21.59 -1.44
C GLU A 162 -7.90 21.03 -1.62
N SER A 163 -7.70 19.71 -1.58
CA SER A 163 -6.36 19.12 -1.75
C SER A 163 -5.91 19.17 -3.22
N ARG A 164 -4.87 19.97 -3.51
CA ARG A 164 -4.28 20.06 -4.86
C ARG A 164 -3.42 18.85 -5.16
N TRP A 165 -3.90 17.99 -6.04
CA TRP A 165 -3.12 16.87 -6.59
C TRP A 165 -2.30 17.34 -7.79
N HIS A 166 -0.99 17.42 -7.62
CA HIS A 166 -0.09 17.62 -8.75
C HIS A 166 0.20 16.28 -9.43
N ARG A 167 -0.52 15.97 -10.51
CA ARG A 167 -0.02 15.05 -11.55
C ARG A 167 1.10 15.76 -12.28
N GLU A 168 2.33 15.67 -11.79
CA GLU A 168 3.46 16.10 -12.60
C GLU A 168 3.90 14.95 -13.51
N ALA A 169 3.42 15.02 -14.76
CA ALA A 169 3.86 14.17 -15.83
C ALA A 169 5.35 14.44 -16.14
N ARG A 170 6.14 13.37 -16.12
CA ARG A 170 7.43 13.20 -16.84
C ARG A 170 8.47 14.30 -16.59
N GLN A 171 9.18 14.18 -15.49
CA GLN A 171 10.45 14.88 -15.26
C GLN A 171 11.61 14.14 -15.98
N PRO A 172 12.35 14.77 -16.93
CA PRO A 172 13.36 14.10 -17.77
C PRO A 172 14.66 13.65 -17.08
N TRP A 173 14.86 13.94 -15.79
CA TRP A 173 16.12 13.66 -15.10
C TRP A 173 16.30 12.19 -14.71
N ALA A 174 15.23 11.38 -14.68
CA ALA A 174 15.27 9.96 -14.32
C ALA A 174 15.94 9.04 -15.38
N ARG A 175 16.48 9.59 -16.48
CA ARG A 175 17.21 8.83 -17.52
C ARG A 175 18.74 8.88 -17.41
N ARG A 176 19.32 9.31 -16.29
CA ARG A 176 20.78 9.26 -16.09
C ARG A 176 21.17 8.68 -14.73
N ARG A 177 21.15 7.34 -14.67
CA ARG A 177 22.06 6.43 -13.94
C ARG A 177 21.26 5.21 -13.54
N TYR A 178 21.32 4.18 -14.37
CA TYR A 178 21.47 2.76 -14.02
C TYR A 178 21.53 2.05 -15.38
N GLY A 179 22.67 2.23 -16.05
CA GLY A 179 23.03 1.37 -17.18
C GLY A 179 23.29 -0.02 -16.61
N ARG A 180 22.63 -1.03 -17.20
CA ARG A 180 22.91 -2.45 -17.00
C ARG A 180 24.43 -2.68 -16.98
N HIS A 181 24.93 -3.27 -15.89
CA HIS A 181 26.13 -4.08 -15.97
C HIS A 181 25.73 -5.52 -15.65
N GLN A 182 25.50 -6.28 -16.73
CA GLN A 182 25.80 -7.71 -16.70
C GLN A 182 27.31 -7.84 -16.48
N GLY A 183 27.71 -8.72 -15.57
CA GLY A 183 29.10 -9.03 -15.32
C GLY A 183 29.73 -9.69 -16.55
N ALA A 184 30.64 -8.96 -17.19
CA ALA A 184 31.75 -9.51 -17.95
C ALA A 184 32.98 -8.64 -17.64
N SER A 185 34.06 -9.31 -17.27
CA SER A 185 35.28 -8.80 -16.65
C SER A 185 36.24 -8.07 -17.61
N VAL A 186 37.26 -7.42 -17.00
CA VAL A 186 38.62 -7.03 -17.53
C VAL A 186 38.78 -5.54 -17.96
N PRO A 187 39.93 -4.84 -17.72
CA PRO A 187 40.66 -4.57 -16.48
C PRO A 187 40.87 -3.03 -16.23
N ALA A 188 41.45 -2.68 -15.08
CA ALA A 188 41.69 -1.31 -14.66
C ALA A 188 42.78 -0.55 -15.47
N ARG A 189 42.50 0.71 -15.84
CA ARG A 189 43.53 1.75 -16.08
C ARG A 189 43.11 3.10 -15.51
N ARG A 190 44.12 3.78 -14.94
CA ARG A 190 44.08 5.00 -14.13
C ARG A 190 43.95 6.28 -14.97
N GLY A 191 43.33 7.30 -14.36
CA GLY A 191 43.77 8.70 -14.42
C GLY A 191 43.08 9.60 -15.45
N GLY A 192 42.62 10.78 -15.02
CA GLY A 192 42.43 11.94 -15.91
C GLY A 192 41.21 12.82 -15.67
N ALA A 193 41.38 13.84 -14.83
CA ALA A 193 40.87 15.21 -14.91
C ALA A 193 39.37 15.52 -15.20
N LEU A 194 38.80 16.25 -14.25
CA LEU A 194 37.59 17.07 -14.34
C LEU A 194 37.71 18.16 -15.43
N SER A 195 36.68 18.30 -16.25
CA SER A 195 36.46 19.51 -17.06
C SER A 195 34.99 19.94 -17.02
N ARG A 196 34.80 21.26 -16.98
CA ARG A 196 33.62 22.01 -16.55
C ARG A 196 32.53 22.03 -17.63
N LEU A 197 31.27 21.97 -17.20
CA LEU A 197 30.09 22.19 -18.05
C LEU A 197 29.90 23.69 -18.37
N PRO A 198 29.51 24.08 -19.59
CA PRO A 198 29.11 25.46 -19.90
C PRO A 198 27.66 25.75 -19.46
N ALA A 199 27.42 26.98 -19.03
CA ALA A 199 26.13 27.52 -18.58
C ALA A 199 25.14 27.78 -19.75
N PRO A 200 23.82 27.77 -19.50
CA PRO A 200 22.79 27.91 -20.54
C PRO A 200 22.53 29.37 -20.95
N SER A 201 22.24 29.58 -22.24
CA SER A 201 21.85 30.87 -22.84
C SER A 201 20.37 31.23 -22.59
N PRO A 202 20.01 32.53 -22.54
CA PRO A 202 18.65 33.00 -22.23
C PRO A 202 17.67 32.91 -23.43
N PRO A 203 16.33 32.91 -23.18
CA PRO A 203 15.31 32.70 -24.21
C PRO A 203 14.97 33.95 -25.05
N ALA A 204 14.59 33.72 -26.31
CA ALA A 204 14.15 34.74 -27.28
C ALA A 204 12.68 35.19 -27.08
N PRO A 205 12.30 36.42 -27.51
CA PRO A 205 11.02 37.04 -27.16
C PRO A 205 9.81 36.60 -28.01
N ARG A 206 8.62 36.69 -27.40
CA ARG A 206 7.29 36.40 -27.97
C ARG A 206 6.85 37.46 -28.98
N ARG A 207 6.24 37.04 -30.09
CA ARG A 207 5.45 37.90 -30.99
C ARG A 207 3.96 37.88 -30.61
N ARG A 208 3.35 39.06 -30.56
CA ARG A 208 1.90 39.32 -30.58
C ARG A 208 1.51 39.88 -31.96
N ALA A 209 0.36 39.45 -32.49
CA ALA A 209 -0.59 40.18 -33.34
C ALA A 209 -1.86 39.30 -33.35
N GLY A 210 -3.05 39.74 -32.91
CA GLY A 210 -3.92 40.74 -33.58
C GLY A 210 -4.62 40.03 -34.76
N GLY A 211 -5.93 39.95 -34.96
CA GLY A 211 -7.16 40.54 -34.42
C GLY A 211 -8.24 40.26 -35.50
N GLY A 212 -9.53 40.20 -35.16
CA GLY A 212 -10.60 40.11 -36.17
C GLY A 212 -11.85 39.38 -35.69
N ALA A 213 -12.98 40.07 -35.75
CA ALA A 213 -14.23 39.81 -35.04
C ALA A 213 -15.36 39.22 -35.93
N SER A 214 -16.51 39.03 -35.26
CA SER A 214 -17.88 38.83 -35.79
C SER A 214 -18.24 37.40 -36.24
N ALA A 215 -19.46 36.85 -36.07
CA ALA A 215 -20.71 37.30 -35.50
C ALA A 215 -21.54 36.05 -35.10
N LEU A 216 -22.37 36.19 -34.07
CA LEU A 216 -23.58 35.38 -33.79
C LEU A 216 -24.66 35.69 -34.86
N PRO A 217 -25.72 34.88 -35.11
CA PRO A 217 -26.54 34.29 -34.04
C PRO A 217 -27.31 32.97 -34.33
N LEU A 218 -27.81 32.36 -33.23
CA LEU A 218 -29.18 31.84 -33.03
C LEU A 218 -29.88 30.97 -34.11
N LEU A 219 -30.23 29.71 -33.76
CA LEU A 219 -31.63 29.28 -33.44
C LEU A 219 -31.84 27.75 -33.44
N ARG A 220 -32.56 27.31 -32.40
CA ARG A 220 -33.62 26.28 -32.35
C ARG A 220 -33.29 24.81 -32.65
N GLN A 221 -33.43 24.01 -31.59
CA GLN A 221 -34.21 22.76 -31.65
C GLN A 221 -35.72 23.07 -31.77
N PRO A 222 -36.56 22.11 -32.22
CA PRO A 222 -37.16 21.17 -31.26
C PRO A 222 -37.40 19.73 -31.76
N ARG A 223 -37.33 18.80 -30.79
CA ARG A 223 -38.18 17.61 -30.55
C ARG A 223 -38.66 16.74 -31.73
N ARG A 224 -38.31 15.45 -31.66
CA ARG A 224 -39.27 14.35 -31.44
C ARG A 224 -38.68 13.35 -30.46
#